data_AF-A0A923VB53-F1
#
_entry.id   AF-A0A923VB53-F1
#
_cell.length_a   1.000
_cell.length_b   1.000
_cell.length_c   1.000
_cell.angle_alpha   90.00
_cell.angle_beta   90.00
_cell.angle_gamma   90.00
#
_symmetry.space_group_name_H-M   'P 1'
#
loop_
_entity.id
_entity.type
_entity.pdbx_description
1 polymer ?
#
loop_
_entity_poly.entity_id
_entity_poly.type
_entity_poly.pdbx_seq_one_letter_code
_entity_poly.pdbx_strand_id
1 'polypeptide(L)'
;MRSISRAVLVIDNEPLKQEALKQAGYWLQKIKDIEATTKKFNETDLKLYTDWFNLTIQPLRAEIDQLRADFVKAAAAYNMLVLIAKTKRSSMPEAFLFLVDEQAEYEFGDWAKREKIDQARLKRAEEINQKIDSEFETEDRDESEFSDNNDDDGEAYFKAEQEKIAKARTKYKKEILYYENLSDDKIKKIMRDFDEGVQFVIDAIEVLTRSSRPDLFRKIWELTPVKIKKFLNKTASSNMDLNFDDLIDDLDQRQQENKEFFAGKNFNQENTRKELVEDQQLRLKSLYRKIVRRIHPDNFESDETPQLKSWFDQIWQSVSKAYHGEDIDVLQGLYNKIIVVLEEHKELSISEIYSAADSLEKEYKQLVVSHKNLKDNPAWNFSSLKDYRKIHKKAFKPYAEQKQFILDDLDNLKSRHTEIERIALLLKAGTIRIKSSSSNRRKKRSRY
;
A
#
# COMPACT_ATOMS: atom_id res chain seq x y z
N MET A 1 59.16 -2.57 57.88
CA MET A 1 57.98 -2.58 56.98
C MET A 1 58.44 -2.22 55.58
N ARG A 2 58.43 -3.17 54.63
CA ARG A 2 58.84 -2.93 53.24
C ARG A 2 57.67 -2.35 52.46
N SER A 3 57.86 -1.15 51.90
CA SER A 3 56.92 -0.50 50.99
C SER A 3 56.81 -1.33 49.70
N ILE A 4 55.65 -1.95 49.49
CA ILE A 4 55.32 -2.61 48.24
C ILE A 4 55.04 -1.50 47.23
N SER A 5 56.02 -1.27 46.36
CA SER A 5 55.88 -0.34 45.23
C SER A 5 54.83 -0.92 44.28
N ARG A 6 53.64 -0.33 44.23
CA ARG A 6 52.62 -0.66 43.24
C ARG A 6 53.14 -0.22 41.86
N ALA A 7 53.49 -1.18 41.02
CA ALA A 7 53.75 -0.92 39.62
C ALA A 7 52.44 -0.46 38.95
N VAL A 8 52.42 0.78 38.47
CA VAL A 8 51.31 1.31 37.67
C VAL A 8 51.59 0.93 36.22
N LEU A 9 50.80 0.00 35.68
CA LEU A 9 50.79 -0.32 34.25
C LEU A 9 49.99 0.78 33.53
N VAL A 10 50.68 1.63 32.77
CA VAL A 10 50.05 2.57 31.85
C VAL A 10 49.84 1.84 30.53
N ILE A 11 48.58 1.52 30.21
CA ILE A 11 48.20 0.96 28.90
C ILE A 11 47.99 2.14 27.95
N ASP A 12 48.74 2.18 26.85
CA ASP A 12 48.50 3.15 25.79
C ASP A 12 47.23 2.76 25.02
N ASN A 13 46.21 3.59 25.21
CA ASN A 13 44.87 3.41 24.67
C ASN A 13 44.67 4.16 23.34
N GLU A 14 45.64 4.97 22.92
CA GLU A 14 45.56 5.79 21.71
C GLU A 14 45.34 4.97 20.42
N PRO A 15 46.03 3.84 20.16
CA PRO A 15 45.80 3.08 18.93
C PRO A 15 44.38 2.53 18.82
N LEU A 16 43.79 2.06 19.94
CA LEU A 16 42.40 1.59 19.99
C LEU A 16 41.41 2.74 19.73
N LYS A 17 41.71 3.92 20.28
CA LYS A 17 40.91 5.12 20.04
C LYS A 17 40.90 5.52 18.57
N GLN A 18 42.07 5.49 17.92
CA GLN A 18 42.22 5.80 16.50
C GLN A 18 41.49 4.79 15.60
N GLU A 19 41.50 3.50 15.95
CA GLU A 19 40.73 2.47 15.24
C GLU A 19 39.22 2.71 15.35
N ALA A 20 38.72 2.96 16.56
CA ALA A 20 37.31 3.24 16.80
C ALA A 20 36.84 4.51 16.05
N LEU A 21 37.67 5.55 16.00
CA LEU A 21 37.39 6.77 15.23
C LEU A 21 37.33 6.53 13.73
N LYS A 22 38.25 5.72 13.19
CA LYS A 22 38.20 5.31 11.77
C LYS A 22 36.90 4.57 11.45
N GLN A 23 36.45 3.68 12.34
CA GLN A 23 35.20 2.95 12.16
C GLN A 23 33.99 3.90 12.20
N ALA A 24 33.93 4.81 13.18
CA ALA A 24 32.85 5.80 13.26
C ALA A 24 32.84 6.72 12.03
N GLY A 25 34.01 7.21 11.60
CA GLY A 25 34.14 8.06 10.40
C GLY A 25 33.73 7.33 9.12
N TYR A 26 34.07 6.04 8.99
CA TYR A 26 33.65 5.20 7.86
C TYR A 26 32.11 5.12 7.76
N TRP A 27 31.43 4.82 8.87
CA TRP A 27 29.97 4.72 8.87
C TRP A 27 29.29 6.07 8.63
N LEU A 28 29.82 7.14 9.24
CA LEU A 28 29.33 8.49 9.01
C LEU A 28 29.41 8.89 7.53
N GLN A 29 30.51 8.57 6.85
CA GLN A 29 30.65 8.85 5.42
C GLN A 29 29.61 8.07 4.60
N LYS A 30 29.39 6.79 4.92
CA LYS A 30 28.37 5.96 4.25
C LYS A 30 26.95 6.51 4.42
N ILE A 31 26.61 7.02 5.60
CA ILE A 31 25.34 7.70 5.86
C ILE A 31 25.22 8.95 4.98
N LYS A 32 26.25 9.82 5.00
CA LYS A 32 26.27 11.04 4.19
C LYS A 32 26.09 10.76 2.69
N ASP A 33 26.72 9.70 2.18
CA ASP A 33 26.58 9.30 0.78
C ASP A 33 25.12 8.91 0.43
N ILE A 34 24.47 8.11 1.29
CA ILE A 34 23.06 7.70 1.10
C ILE A 34 22.10 8.87 1.27
N GLU A 35 22.33 9.74 2.25
CA GLU A 35 21.53 10.94 2.47
C GLU A 35 21.63 11.88 1.27
N ALA A 36 22.84 12.05 0.70
CA ALA A 36 23.05 12.86 -0.49
C ALA A 36 22.33 12.30 -1.72
N THR A 37 22.35 10.98 -1.95
CA THR A 37 21.61 10.35 -3.05
C THR A 37 20.10 10.44 -2.85
N THR A 38 19.63 10.27 -1.61
CA THR A 38 18.21 10.39 -1.24
C THR A 38 17.72 11.83 -1.43
N LYS A 39 18.51 12.82 -1.02
CA LYS A 39 18.22 14.24 -1.21
C LYS A 39 18.14 14.59 -2.69
N LYS A 40 19.12 14.15 -3.49
CA LYS A 40 19.10 14.33 -4.95
C LYS A 40 17.84 13.73 -5.57
N PHE A 41 17.45 12.53 -5.15
CA PHE A 41 16.23 11.89 -5.63
C PHE A 41 15.00 12.74 -5.34
N ASN A 42 14.80 13.14 -4.07
CA ASN A 42 13.62 13.91 -3.65
C ASN A 42 13.55 15.32 -4.27
N GLU A 43 14.69 16.01 -4.33
CA GLU A 43 14.73 17.41 -4.76
C GLU A 43 14.77 17.57 -6.28
N THR A 44 15.40 16.63 -6.99
CA THR A 44 15.66 16.74 -8.43
C THR A 44 14.93 15.66 -9.22
N ASP A 45 15.24 14.39 -8.97
CA ASP A 45 14.77 13.31 -9.84
C ASP A 45 13.26 13.13 -9.79
N LEU A 46 12.67 13.14 -8.59
CA LEU A 46 11.24 12.98 -8.38
C LEU A 46 10.44 14.11 -9.02
N LYS A 47 10.91 15.36 -8.88
CA LYS A 47 10.27 16.53 -9.47
C LYS A 47 10.32 16.47 -11.00
N LEU A 48 11.50 16.23 -11.57
CA LEU A 48 11.67 16.11 -13.01
C LEU A 48 10.85 14.95 -13.59
N TYR A 49 10.80 13.81 -12.90
CA TYR A 49 9.95 12.69 -13.30
C TYR A 49 8.47 13.06 -13.27
N THR A 50 8.01 13.75 -12.22
CA THR A 50 6.62 14.17 -12.08
C THR A 50 6.23 15.16 -13.18
N ASP A 51 7.08 16.14 -13.47
CA ASP A 51 6.85 17.10 -14.55
C ASP A 51 6.82 16.41 -15.92
N TRP A 52 7.78 15.53 -16.19
CA TRP A 52 7.81 14.72 -17.40
C TRP A 52 6.57 13.82 -17.52
N PHE A 53 6.18 13.16 -16.45
CA PHE A 53 5.03 12.27 -16.40
C PHE A 53 3.75 13.04 -16.67
N ASN A 54 3.59 14.21 -16.06
CA ASN A 54 2.45 15.09 -16.32
C ASN A 54 2.43 15.53 -17.79
N LEU A 55 3.55 15.99 -18.34
CA LEU A 55 3.59 16.44 -19.74
C LEU A 55 3.33 15.33 -20.76
N THR A 56 3.75 14.09 -20.47
CA THR A 56 3.68 12.98 -21.42
C THR A 56 2.44 12.10 -21.26
N ILE A 57 2.01 11.85 -20.01
CA ILE A 57 0.94 10.90 -19.68
C ILE A 57 -0.38 11.61 -19.38
N GLN A 58 -0.39 12.86 -18.90
CA GLN A 58 -1.63 13.59 -18.63
C GLN A 58 -2.54 13.72 -19.85
N PRO A 59 -2.06 14.00 -21.08
CA PRO A 59 -2.93 14.06 -22.26
C PRO A 59 -3.63 12.71 -22.51
N LEU A 60 -2.93 11.60 -22.31
CA LEU A 60 -3.50 10.26 -22.44
C LEU A 60 -4.51 9.96 -21.33
N ARG A 61 -4.26 10.38 -20.09
CA ARG A 61 -5.24 10.28 -19.00
C ARG A 61 -6.50 11.06 -19.30
N ALA A 62 -6.37 12.31 -19.77
CA ALA A 62 -7.50 13.13 -20.16
C ALA A 62 -8.32 12.48 -21.29
N GLU A 63 -7.65 11.84 -22.26
CA GLU A 63 -8.32 11.07 -23.30
C GLU A 63 -9.07 9.85 -22.75
N ILE A 64 -8.44 9.10 -21.82
CA ILE A 64 -9.09 7.97 -21.14
C ILE A 64 -10.30 8.43 -20.33
N ASP A 65 -10.20 9.54 -19.61
CA ASP A 65 -11.31 10.09 -18.82
C ASP A 65 -12.46 10.55 -19.73
N GLN A 66 -12.14 11.15 -20.88
CA GLN A 66 -13.15 11.48 -21.89
C GLN A 66 -13.82 10.21 -22.44
N LEU A 67 -13.05 9.18 -22.77
CA LEU A 67 -13.58 7.89 -23.24
C LEU A 67 -14.46 7.21 -22.19
N ARG A 68 -14.08 7.28 -20.91
CA ARG A 68 -14.91 6.80 -19.79
C ARG A 68 -16.22 7.57 -19.69
N ALA A 69 -16.16 8.89 -19.79
CA ALA A 69 -17.36 9.73 -19.77
C ALA A 69 -18.30 9.37 -20.94
N ASP A 70 -17.75 9.14 -22.13
CA ASP A 70 -18.53 8.73 -23.30
C ASP A 70 -19.10 7.31 -23.15
N PHE A 71 -18.34 6.39 -22.56
CA PHE A 71 -18.80 5.05 -22.22
C PHE A 71 -19.95 5.09 -21.21
N VAL A 72 -19.82 5.84 -20.12
CA VAL A 72 -20.88 6.00 -19.11
C VAL A 72 -22.16 6.56 -19.73
N LYS A 73 -22.05 7.57 -20.61
CA LYS A 73 -23.20 8.12 -21.34
C LYS A 73 -23.87 7.06 -22.22
N ALA A 74 -23.09 6.31 -23.00
CA ALA A 74 -23.62 5.25 -23.85
C ALA A 74 -24.25 4.11 -23.03
N ALA A 75 -23.64 3.74 -21.90
CA ALA A 75 -24.14 2.70 -21.00
C ALA A 75 -25.45 3.13 -20.32
N ALA A 76 -25.53 4.38 -19.87
CA ALA A 76 -26.77 4.94 -19.33
C ALA A 76 -27.90 4.91 -20.36
N ALA A 77 -27.65 5.30 -21.61
CA ALA A 77 -28.64 5.23 -22.68
C ALA A 77 -29.10 3.78 -22.94
N TYR A 78 -28.17 2.83 -22.97
CA TYR A 78 -28.49 1.41 -23.14
C TYR A 78 -29.30 0.85 -21.96
N ASN A 79 -28.91 1.17 -20.72
CA ASN A 79 -29.62 0.72 -19.51
C ASN A 79 -31.04 1.28 -19.45
N MET A 80 -31.24 2.53 -19.87
CA MET A 80 -32.56 3.14 -20.02
C MET A 80 -33.44 2.37 -21.01
N LEU A 81 -32.89 2.00 -22.17
CA LEU A 81 -33.60 1.17 -23.15
C LEU A 81 -34.01 -0.19 -22.56
N VAL A 82 -33.07 -0.87 -21.88
CA VAL A 82 -33.33 -2.16 -21.23
C VAL A 82 -34.42 -2.03 -20.19
N LEU A 83 -34.38 -0.99 -19.36
CA LEU A 83 -35.38 -0.76 -18.33
C LEU A 83 -36.78 -0.57 -18.96
N ILE A 84 -36.89 0.28 -19.97
CA ILE A 84 -38.17 0.55 -20.65
C ILE A 84 -38.70 -0.72 -21.31
N ALA A 85 -37.85 -1.47 -21.99
CA ALA A 85 -38.21 -2.74 -22.62
C ALA A 85 -38.79 -3.71 -21.57
N LYS A 86 -38.14 -3.85 -20.42
CA LYS A 86 -38.61 -4.70 -19.30
C LYS A 86 -39.93 -4.19 -18.71
N THR A 87 -40.00 -2.91 -18.33
CA THR A 87 -41.16 -2.32 -17.65
C THR A 87 -42.40 -2.34 -18.53
N LYS A 88 -42.24 -2.06 -19.83
CA LYS A 88 -43.35 -2.11 -20.80
C LYS A 88 -43.60 -3.48 -21.40
N ARG A 89 -42.77 -4.49 -21.07
CA ARG A 89 -42.78 -5.83 -21.68
C ARG A 89 -42.76 -5.78 -23.20
N SER A 90 -41.93 -4.88 -23.73
CA SER A 90 -41.74 -4.63 -25.16
C SER A 90 -40.33 -5.04 -25.58
N SER A 91 -40.10 -5.14 -26.89
CA SER A 91 -38.76 -5.41 -27.43
C SER A 91 -37.86 -4.18 -27.31
N MET A 92 -36.53 -4.37 -27.32
CA MET A 92 -35.56 -3.26 -27.30
C MET A 92 -35.77 -2.24 -28.43
N PRO A 93 -36.05 -2.65 -29.68
CA PRO A 93 -36.38 -1.71 -30.75
C PRO A 93 -37.66 -0.90 -30.52
N GLU A 94 -38.71 -1.50 -29.93
CA GLU A 94 -39.94 -0.77 -29.57
C GLU A 94 -39.69 0.22 -28.43
N ALA A 95 -38.88 -0.17 -27.44
CA ALA A 95 -38.44 0.73 -26.37
C ALA A 95 -37.62 1.91 -26.92
N PHE A 96 -36.81 1.67 -27.96
CA PHE A 96 -36.09 2.74 -28.66
C PHE A 96 -37.04 3.71 -29.36
N LEU A 97 -38.01 3.21 -30.13
CA LEU A 97 -39.03 4.08 -30.74
C LEU A 97 -39.79 4.89 -29.69
N PHE A 98 -40.11 4.29 -28.55
CA PHE A 98 -40.72 5.01 -27.44
C PHE A 98 -39.86 6.17 -26.92
N LEU A 99 -38.54 5.99 -26.80
CA LEU A 99 -37.64 7.08 -26.40
C LEU A 99 -37.54 8.18 -27.46
N VAL A 100 -37.56 7.81 -28.74
CA VAL A 100 -37.57 8.79 -29.85
C VAL A 100 -38.86 9.63 -29.81
N ASP A 101 -40.01 8.98 -29.61
CA ASP A 101 -41.29 9.67 -29.50
C ASP A 101 -41.35 10.54 -28.22
N GLU A 102 -40.85 10.04 -27.08
CA GLU A 102 -40.72 10.81 -25.82
C GLU A 102 -39.83 12.05 -26.00
N GLN A 103 -38.72 11.93 -26.74
CA GLN A 103 -37.83 13.06 -27.01
C GLN A 103 -38.50 14.10 -27.92
N ALA A 104 -39.24 13.67 -28.94
CA ALA A 104 -40.03 14.57 -29.77
C ALA A 104 -41.13 15.29 -28.95
N GLU A 105 -41.82 14.57 -28.07
CA GLU A 105 -42.80 15.15 -27.14
C GLU A 105 -42.16 16.16 -26.18
N TYR A 106 -40.92 15.94 -25.76
CA TYR A 106 -40.17 16.87 -24.93
C TYR A 106 -39.83 18.16 -25.69
N GLU A 107 -39.30 18.05 -26.90
CA GLU A 107 -38.87 19.18 -27.73
C GLU A 107 -40.07 20.05 -28.14
N PHE A 108 -41.16 19.43 -28.60
CA PHE A 108 -42.36 20.13 -29.07
C PHE A 108 -43.43 20.34 -27.98
N GLY A 109 -43.19 19.85 -26.76
CA GLY A 109 -44.13 19.93 -25.64
C GLY A 109 -44.18 21.30 -24.97
N ASP A 110 -45.30 21.56 -24.30
CA ASP A 110 -45.43 22.67 -23.34
C ASP A 110 -44.62 22.38 -22.06
N TRP A 111 -44.44 23.41 -21.23
CA TRP A 111 -43.65 23.30 -20.00
C TRP A 111 -44.16 22.17 -19.07
N ALA A 112 -45.48 22.00 -18.96
CA ALA A 112 -46.08 20.97 -18.11
C ALA A 112 -45.80 19.55 -18.63
N LYS A 113 -45.75 19.33 -19.94
CA LYS A 113 -45.33 18.05 -20.53
C LYS A 113 -43.84 17.78 -20.30
N ARG A 114 -42.99 18.79 -20.46
CA ARG A 114 -41.55 18.67 -20.20
C ARG A 114 -41.27 18.26 -18.76
N GLU A 115 -41.92 18.93 -17.80
CA GLU A 115 -41.78 18.60 -16.37
C GLU A 115 -42.19 17.16 -16.06
N LYS A 116 -43.30 16.67 -16.64
CA LYS A 116 -43.73 15.27 -16.47
C LYS A 116 -42.72 14.27 -17.04
N ILE A 117 -42.14 14.57 -18.21
CA ILE A 117 -41.11 13.74 -18.84
C ILE A 117 -39.84 13.74 -17.97
N ASP A 118 -39.42 14.89 -17.45
CA ASP A 118 -38.24 15.01 -16.58
C ASP A 118 -38.41 14.21 -15.28
N GLN A 119 -39.59 14.29 -14.63
CA GLN A 119 -39.90 13.46 -13.46
C GLN A 119 -39.85 11.96 -13.79
N ALA A 120 -40.37 11.54 -14.96
CA ALA A 120 -40.32 10.15 -15.41
C ALA A 120 -38.89 9.68 -15.76
N ARG A 121 -38.04 10.57 -16.28
CA ARG A 121 -36.61 10.31 -16.52
C ARG A 121 -35.85 10.17 -15.21
N LEU A 122 -36.06 11.07 -14.26
CA LEU A 122 -35.43 11.03 -12.94
C LEU A 122 -35.75 9.72 -12.21
N LYS A 123 -37.04 9.34 -12.15
CA LYS A 123 -37.46 8.08 -11.52
C LYS A 123 -36.84 6.85 -12.17
N ARG A 124 -36.67 6.84 -13.50
CA ARG A 124 -35.99 5.75 -14.20
C ARG A 124 -34.49 5.71 -13.89
N ALA A 125 -33.83 6.87 -13.79
CA ALA A 125 -32.43 6.94 -13.41
C ALA A 125 -32.21 6.43 -11.97
N GLU A 126 -33.08 6.79 -11.02
CA GLU A 126 -33.07 6.26 -9.65
C GLU A 126 -33.25 4.73 -9.63
N GLU A 127 -34.18 4.19 -10.42
CA GLU A 127 -34.40 2.74 -10.49
C GLU A 127 -33.19 2.00 -11.10
N ILE A 128 -32.49 2.61 -12.05
CA ILE A 128 -31.25 2.05 -12.61
C ILE A 128 -30.16 2.04 -11.55
N ASN A 129 -29.94 3.16 -10.86
CA ASN A 129 -28.90 3.26 -9.83
C ASN A 129 -29.15 2.25 -8.70
N GLN A 130 -30.38 2.14 -8.19
CA GLN A 130 -30.72 1.15 -7.17
C GLN A 130 -30.45 -0.29 -7.61
N LYS A 131 -30.66 -0.61 -8.89
CA LYS A 131 -30.37 -1.95 -9.42
C LYS A 131 -28.87 -2.21 -9.53
N ILE A 132 -28.11 -1.22 -10.02
CA ILE A 132 -26.65 -1.29 -10.07
C ILE A 132 -26.11 -1.51 -8.66
N ASP A 133 -26.52 -0.69 -7.69
CA ASP A 133 -26.08 -0.79 -6.30
C ASP A 133 -26.43 -2.16 -5.71
N SER A 134 -27.63 -2.68 -5.96
CA SER A 134 -28.03 -4.01 -5.48
C SER A 134 -27.28 -5.17 -6.14
N GLU A 135 -26.86 -5.03 -7.40
CA GLU A 135 -26.06 -6.03 -8.12
C GLU A 135 -24.61 -6.02 -7.60
N PHE A 136 -24.04 -4.85 -7.34
CA PHE A 136 -22.73 -4.68 -6.70
C PHE A 136 -22.72 -5.23 -5.26
N GLU A 137 -23.72 -4.93 -4.44
CA GLU A 137 -23.84 -5.49 -3.08
C GLU A 137 -23.94 -7.03 -3.04
N THR A 138 -24.44 -7.67 -4.12
CA THR A 138 -24.48 -9.13 -4.22
C THR A 138 -23.20 -9.76 -4.74
N GLU A 139 -22.40 -9.04 -5.51
CA GLU A 139 -21.11 -9.52 -6.04
C GLU A 139 -19.94 -9.22 -5.09
N ASP A 140 -19.96 -8.10 -4.36
CA ASP A 140 -18.92 -7.72 -3.40
C ASP A 140 -19.00 -8.45 -2.05
N ARG A 141 -20.04 -9.27 -1.83
CA ARG A 141 -20.19 -10.04 -0.60
C ARG A 141 -19.20 -11.21 -0.48
N ASP A 142 -18.46 -11.53 -1.54
CA ASP A 142 -17.34 -12.47 -1.47
C ASP A 142 -15.95 -11.80 -1.60
N GLU A 143 -15.81 -10.56 -2.09
CA GLU A 143 -14.46 -10.00 -2.39
C GLU A 143 -14.24 -8.46 -2.31
N SER A 144 -14.90 -7.64 -1.47
CA SER A 144 -14.27 -6.32 -1.16
C SER A 144 -14.71 -5.65 0.15
N GLU A 145 -13.75 -5.51 1.09
CA GLU A 145 -13.84 -4.59 2.22
C GLU A 145 -12.56 -3.74 2.25
N PHE A 146 -12.40 -2.91 1.22
CA PHE A 146 -11.46 -1.79 1.20
C PHE A 146 -12.22 -0.55 0.72
N SER A 147 -13.03 0.01 1.64
CA SER A 147 -13.53 1.37 1.50
C SER A 147 -12.43 2.32 1.95
N ASP A 148 -11.77 2.89 0.95
CA ASP A 148 -10.76 3.94 1.08
C ASP A 148 -11.50 5.26 1.35
N ASN A 149 -11.78 5.54 2.62
CA ASN A 149 -12.16 6.87 3.08
C ASN A 149 -11.23 7.31 4.20
N ASN A 150 -10.50 8.38 3.87
CA ASN A 150 -9.45 9.03 4.61
C ASN A 150 -9.90 9.63 5.95
N ASP A 151 -8.92 9.66 6.85
CA ASP A 151 -8.68 10.65 7.91
C ASP A 151 -9.68 10.73 9.07
N ASP A 152 -9.50 9.83 10.06
CA ASP A 152 -9.48 10.07 11.53
C ASP A 152 -9.89 8.83 12.37
N ASP A 153 -9.98 7.64 11.77
CA ASP A 153 -10.58 6.45 12.42
C ASP A 153 -9.67 5.20 12.41
N GLY A 154 -8.36 5.37 12.58
CA GLY A 154 -7.42 4.25 12.67
C GLY A 154 -7.85 3.21 13.71
N GLU A 155 -8.40 3.65 14.84
CA GLU A 155 -8.90 2.76 15.90
C GLU A 155 -10.14 1.94 15.48
N ALA A 156 -11.05 2.52 14.70
CA ALA A 156 -12.22 1.81 14.18
C ALA A 156 -11.81 0.76 13.13
N TYR A 157 -10.88 1.10 12.25
CA TYR A 157 -10.32 0.15 11.27
C TYR A 157 -9.63 -1.04 11.96
N PHE A 158 -8.78 -0.78 12.96
CA PHE A 158 -8.13 -1.86 13.72
C PHE A 158 -9.12 -2.74 14.48
N LYS A 159 -10.17 -2.15 15.05
CA LYS A 159 -11.20 -2.91 15.77
C LYS A 159 -12.03 -3.78 14.82
N ALA A 160 -12.38 -3.26 13.65
CA ALA A 160 -13.06 -4.03 12.61
C ALA A 160 -12.19 -5.20 12.13
N GLU A 161 -10.90 -4.96 11.89
CA GLU A 161 -9.96 -6.00 11.47
C GLU A 161 -9.76 -7.09 12.54
N GLN A 162 -9.66 -6.71 13.82
CA GLN A 162 -9.61 -7.68 14.91
C GLN A 162 -10.90 -8.49 15.03
N GLU A 163 -12.06 -7.88 14.80
CA GLU A 163 -13.35 -8.58 14.81
C GLU A 163 -13.45 -9.57 13.64
N LYS A 164 -12.95 -9.21 12.45
CA LYS A 164 -12.84 -10.13 11.31
C LYS A 164 -11.92 -11.31 11.62
N ILE A 165 -10.74 -11.06 12.18
CA ILE A 165 -9.81 -12.12 12.59
C ILE A 165 -10.46 -13.03 13.63
N ALA A 166 -11.17 -12.46 14.61
CA ALA A 166 -11.88 -13.24 15.63
C ALA A 166 -12.99 -14.12 15.00
N LYS A 167 -13.78 -13.57 14.07
CA LYS A 167 -14.80 -14.31 13.32
C LYS A 167 -14.20 -15.39 12.42
N ALA A 168 -13.07 -15.13 11.77
CA ALA A 168 -12.38 -16.13 10.97
C ALA A 168 -11.81 -17.25 11.85
N ARG A 169 -11.24 -16.93 13.01
CA ARG A 169 -10.76 -17.94 13.98
C ARG A 169 -11.88 -18.80 14.55
N THR A 170 -13.06 -18.24 14.77
CA THR A 170 -14.21 -19.04 15.21
C THR A 170 -14.74 -19.92 14.06
N LYS A 171 -14.80 -19.39 12.83
CA LYS A 171 -15.17 -20.13 11.62
C LYS A 171 -14.26 -21.35 11.39
N TYR A 172 -12.94 -21.15 11.46
CA TYR A 172 -11.93 -22.18 11.20
C TYR A 172 -11.39 -22.89 12.45
N LYS A 173 -12.14 -22.84 13.57
CA LYS A 173 -11.64 -23.33 14.87
C LYS A 173 -11.22 -24.80 14.83
N LYS A 174 -11.94 -25.65 14.09
CA LYS A 174 -11.67 -27.09 14.03
C LYS A 174 -10.40 -27.38 13.23
N GLU A 175 -10.21 -26.65 12.13
CA GLU A 175 -9.10 -26.76 11.20
C GLU A 175 -7.82 -26.23 11.85
N ILE A 176 -7.89 -25.09 12.55
CA ILE A 176 -6.78 -24.56 13.34
C ILE A 176 -6.34 -25.59 14.40
N LEU A 177 -7.30 -26.15 15.15
CA LEU A 177 -7.01 -27.17 16.16
C LEU A 177 -6.42 -28.45 15.54
N TYR A 178 -6.83 -28.80 14.32
CA TYR A 178 -6.24 -29.90 13.57
C TYR A 178 -4.76 -29.62 13.27
N TYR A 179 -4.43 -28.44 12.72
CA TYR A 179 -3.03 -28.07 12.44
C TYR A 179 -2.17 -27.95 13.71
N GLU A 180 -2.72 -27.46 14.83
CA GLU A 180 -2.01 -27.38 16.12
C GLU A 180 -1.64 -28.75 16.68
N ASN A 181 -2.52 -29.74 16.50
CA ASN A 181 -2.32 -31.10 17.03
C ASN A 181 -1.48 -31.99 16.09
N LEU A 182 -1.06 -31.49 14.93
CA LEU A 182 -0.17 -32.21 14.04
C LEU A 182 1.28 -32.14 14.55
N SER A 183 1.85 -33.31 14.83
CA SER A 183 3.27 -33.46 15.08
C SER A 183 4.06 -33.31 13.77
N ASP A 184 5.30 -32.86 13.90
CA ASP A 184 6.20 -32.64 12.76
C ASP A 184 6.40 -33.91 11.94
N ASP A 185 6.42 -35.08 12.58
CA ASP A 185 6.51 -36.38 11.91
C ASP A 185 5.28 -36.71 11.08
N LYS A 186 4.08 -36.32 11.54
CA LYS A 186 2.84 -36.48 10.76
C LYS A 186 2.83 -35.55 9.56
N ILE A 187 3.25 -34.29 9.73
CA ILE A 187 3.39 -33.33 8.61
C ILE A 187 4.38 -33.91 7.59
N LYS A 188 5.58 -34.29 8.03
CA LYS A 188 6.58 -34.92 7.15
C LYS A 188 6.07 -36.18 6.46
N LYS A 189 5.21 -36.97 7.11
CA LYS A 189 4.60 -38.17 6.52
C LYS A 189 3.62 -37.82 5.40
N ILE A 190 2.77 -36.82 5.60
CA ILE A 190 1.84 -36.30 4.57
C ILE A 190 2.66 -35.78 3.37
N MET A 191 3.70 -35.00 3.63
CA MET A 191 4.59 -34.43 2.60
C MET A 191 5.43 -35.44 1.82
N ARG A 192 5.39 -36.74 2.16
CA ARG A 192 6.07 -37.78 1.37
C ARG A 192 5.37 -38.01 0.04
N ASP A 193 4.04 -37.89 0.04
CA ASP A 193 3.27 -37.89 -1.19
C ASP A 193 3.20 -36.46 -1.73
N PHE A 194 3.46 -36.31 -3.03
CA PHE A 194 3.57 -34.98 -3.64
C PHE A 194 2.20 -34.30 -3.75
N ASP A 195 1.17 -35.04 -4.18
CA ASP A 195 -0.15 -34.48 -4.43
C ASP A 195 -0.87 -34.20 -3.11
N GLU A 196 -0.80 -35.13 -2.15
CA GLU A 196 -1.32 -34.90 -0.80
C GLU A 196 -0.59 -33.74 -0.11
N GLY A 197 0.73 -33.64 -0.27
CA GLY A 197 1.53 -32.56 0.27
C GLY A 197 1.17 -31.20 -0.33
N VAL A 198 0.98 -31.11 -1.65
CA VAL A 198 0.54 -29.87 -2.32
C VAL A 198 -0.84 -29.46 -1.81
N GLN A 199 -1.82 -30.37 -1.79
CA GLN A 199 -3.17 -30.05 -1.33
C GLN A 199 -3.18 -29.62 0.13
N PHE A 200 -2.45 -30.32 0.99
CA PHE A 200 -2.33 -29.98 2.41
C PHE A 200 -1.77 -28.57 2.61
N VAL A 201 -0.77 -28.16 1.82
CA VAL A 201 -0.21 -26.81 1.91
C VAL A 201 -1.19 -25.76 1.41
N ILE A 202 -1.94 -26.02 0.34
CA ILE A 202 -2.97 -25.11 -0.18
C ILE A 202 -4.08 -24.90 0.86
N ASP A 203 -4.59 -25.98 1.45
CA ASP A 203 -5.61 -25.92 2.49
C ASP A 203 -5.08 -25.16 3.74
N ALA A 204 -3.80 -25.37 4.09
CA ALA A 204 -3.15 -24.66 5.17
C ALA A 204 -3.00 -23.16 4.85
N ILE A 205 -2.64 -22.80 3.61
CA ILE A 205 -2.56 -21.40 3.17
C ILE A 205 -3.93 -20.75 3.35
N GLU A 206 -4.99 -21.34 2.80
CA GLU A 206 -6.33 -20.74 2.86
C GLU A 206 -6.80 -20.52 4.30
N VAL A 207 -6.68 -21.56 5.15
CA VAL A 207 -7.18 -21.52 6.52
C VAL A 207 -6.32 -20.60 7.40
N LEU A 208 -5.00 -20.71 7.33
CA LEU A 208 -4.09 -20.06 8.28
C LEU A 208 -3.83 -18.59 7.93
N THR A 209 -3.88 -18.21 6.65
CA THR A 209 -3.83 -16.79 6.25
C THR A 209 -5.12 -16.08 6.67
N ARG A 210 -6.29 -16.64 6.36
CA ARG A 210 -7.60 -16.05 6.73
C ARG A 210 -7.83 -15.97 8.24
N SER A 211 -7.27 -16.90 9.01
CA SER A 211 -7.38 -16.89 10.48
C SER A 211 -6.24 -16.16 11.21
N SER A 212 -5.31 -15.56 10.47
CA SER A 212 -4.14 -14.85 11.00
C SER A 212 -3.34 -15.73 11.98
N ARG A 213 -2.91 -16.91 11.50
CA ARG A 213 -2.05 -17.88 12.20
C ARG A 213 -0.78 -18.19 11.39
N PRO A 214 0.07 -17.18 11.11
CA PRO A 214 1.28 -17.36 10.33
C PRO A 214 2.32 -18.23 11.05
N ASP A 215 2.25 -18.36 12.38
CA ASP A 215 3.09 -19.26 13.18
C ASP A 215 2.95 -20.72 12.73
N LEU A 216 1.70 -21.17 12.55
CA LEU A 216 1.40 -22.53 12.11
C LEU A 216 1.73 -22.70 10.62
N PHE A 217 1.48 -21.66 9.81
CA PHE A 217 1.78 -21.72 8.39
C PHE A 217 3.29 -21.83 8.15
N ARG A 218 4.10 -21.03 8.85
CA ARG A 218 5.56 -21.10 8.83
C ARG A 218 6.05 -22.48 9.22
N LYS A 219 5.52 -23.06 10.32
CA LYS A 219 5.87 -24.43 10.74
C LYS A 219 5.62 -25.45 9.62
N ILE A 220 4.46 -25.39 8.98
CA ILE A 220 4.11 -26.29 7.86
C ILE A 220 5.03 -26.04 6.67
N TRP A 221 5.28 -24.77 6.33
CA TRP A 221 6.12 -24.38 5.21
C TRP A 221 7.57 -24.82 5.41
N GLU A 222 8.17 -24.64 6.58
CA GLU A 222 9.54 -25.10 6.90
C GLU A 222 9.70 -26.61 6.73
N LEU A 223 8.66 -27.37 7.07
CA LEU A 223 8.63 -28.83 6.92
C LEU A 223 8.28 -29.30 5.50
N THR A 224 7.90 -28.38 4.60
CA THR A 224 7.52 -28.69 3.22
C THR A 224 8.77 -28.94 2.36
N PRO A 225 8.84 -30.06 1.63
CA PRO A 225 9.96 -30.36 0.73
C PRO A 225 10.16 -29.29 -0.36
N VAL A 226 11.41 -29.03 -0.72
CA VAL A 226 11.80 -28.03 -1.74
C VAL A 226 11.08 -28.22 -3.08
N LYS A 227 10.76 -29.47 -3.47
CA LYS A 227 10.04 -29.75 -4.71
C LYS A 227 8.62 -29.17 -4.70
N ILE A 228 7.90 -29.30 -3.58
CA ILE A 228 6.54 -28.78 -3.41
C ILE A 228 6.59 -27.24 -3.34
N LYS A 229 7.53 -26.66 -2.58
CA LYS A 229 7.73 -25.20 -2.53
C LYS A 229 7.96 -24.58 -3.91
N LYS A 230 8.87 -25.16 -4.70
CA LYS A 230 9.15 -24.70 -6.07
C LYS A 230 7.92 -24.78 -6.97
N PHE A 231 7.12 -25.84 -6.84
CA PHE A 231 5.89 -25.99 -7.61
C PHE A 231 4.86 -24.91 -7.22
N LEU A 232 4.62 -24.72 -5.92
CA LEU A 232 3.67 -23.74 -5.42
C LEU A 232 4.08 -22.31 -5.76
N ASN A 233 5.34 -21.92 -5.54
CA ASN A 233 5.84 -20.59 -5.91
C ASN A 233 5.74 -20.35 -7.42
N LYS A 234 6.10 -21.33 -8.26
CA LYS A 234 5.97 -21.19 -9.71
C LYS A 234 4.51 -20.97 -10.14
N THR A 235 3.58 -21.73 -9.55
CA THR A 235 2.15 -21.61 -9.84
C THR A 235 1.60 -20.27 -9.36
N ALA A 236 1.95 -19.84 -8.15
CA ALA A 236 1.53 -18.55 -7.60
C ALA A 236 2.08 -17.35 -8.39
N SER A 237 3.37 -17.38 -8.77
CA SER A 237 3.95 -16.29 -9.57
C SER A 237 3.36 -16.22 -10.98
N SER A 238 2.89 -17.34 -11.54
CA SER A 238 2.27 -17.36 -12.87
C SER A 238 0.82 -16.86 -12.86
N ASN A 239 0.07 -17.12 -11.79
CA ASN A 239 -1.36 -16.83 -11.72
C ASN A 239 -1.70 -15.55 -10.95
N MET A 240 -0.91 -15.22 -9.93
CA MET A 240 -1.23 -14.18 -8.95
C MET A 240 -0.09 -13.17 -8.74
N ASP A 241 1.05 -13.33 -9.43
CA ASP A 241 2.27 -12.53 -9.23
C ASP A 241 2.75 -12.54 -7.75
N LEU A 242 2.52 -13.68 -7.07
CA LEU A 242 2.88 -13.88 -5.66
C LEU A 242 4.01 -14.90 -5.52
N ASN A 243 4.77 -14.76 -4.44
CA ASN A 243 5.78 -15.72 -3.98
C ASN A 243 5.50 -16.02 -2.50
N PHE A 244 5.33 -17.29 -2.15
CA PHE A 244 4.94 -17.66 -0.79
C PHE A 244 6.07 -17.45 0.23
N ASP A 245 7.34 -17.47 -0.19
CA ASP A 245 8.45 -17.12 0.69
C ASP A 245 8.36 -15.64 1.09
N ASP A 246 8.08 -14.76 0.13
CA ASP A 246 7.89 -13.32 0.38
C ASP A 246 6.62 -13.05 1.21
N LEU A 247 5.54 -13.82 0.98
CA LEU A 247 4.31 -13.73 1.78
C LEU A 247 4.55 -14.09 3.24
N ILE A 248 5.36 -15.11 3.52
CA ILE A 248 5.70 -15.50 4.90
C ILE A 248 6.52 -14.40 5.56
N ASP A 249 7.54 -13.88 4.87
CA ASP A 249 8.36 -12.79 5.40
C ASP A 249 7.52 -11.53 5.71
N ASP A 250 6.57 -11.17 4.84
CA ASP A 250 5.63 -10.06 5.08
C ASP A 250 4.71 -10.34 6.28
N LEU A 251 4.15 -11.56 6.39
CA LEU A 251 3.30 -11.92 7.54
C LEU A 251 4.06 -11.88 8.87
N ASP A 252 5.33 -12.29 8.86
CA ASP A 252 6.20 -12.24 10.04
C ASP A 252 6.58 -10.81 10.40
N GLN A 253 6.86 -9.98 9.40
CA GLN A 253 7.08 -8.55 9.59
C GLN A 253 5.83 -7.90 10.20
N ARG A 254 4.63 -8.16 9.67
CA ARG A 254 3.37 -7.64 10.24
C ARG A 254 3.11 -8.16 11.66
N GLN A 255 3.45 -9.41 11.97
CA GLN A 255 3.35 -9.90 13.35
C GLN A 255 4.35 -9.23 14.27
N GLN A 256 5.57 -8.97 13.80
CA GLN A 256 6.59 -8.29 14.56
C GLN A 256 6.21 -6.83 14.79
N GLU A 257 5.75 -6.13 13.75
CA GLU A 257 5.22 -4.77 13.83
C GLU A 257 4.01 -4.71 14.75
N ASN A 258 3.07 -5.67 14.66
CA ASN A 258 1.96 -5.75 15.62
C ASN A 258 2.49 -6.01 17.04
N LYS A 259 3.41 -6.95 17.24
CA LYS A 259 4.00 -7.21 18.56
C LYS A 259 4.74 -6.00 19.10
N GLU A 260 5.46 -5.25 18.29
CA GLU A 260 6.18 -4.03 18.66
C GLU A 260 5.22 -2.86 18.89
N PHE A 261 4.17 -2.76 18.10
CA PHE A 261 3.08 -1.80 18.27
C PHE A 261 2.29 -2.07 19.55
N PHE A 262 2.01 -3.32 19.89
CA PHE A 262 1.33 -3.73 21.14
C PHE A 262 2.27 -3.77 22.35
N ALA A 263 3.55 -4.11 22.19
CA ALA A 263 4.56 -3.99 23.25
C ALA A 263 4.90 -2.52 23.54
N GLY A 264 4.81 -1.66 22.52
CA GLY A 264 4.89 -0.21 22.64
C GLY A 264 3.60 0.41 23.19
N LYS A 265 2.42 -0.13 22.84
CA LYS A 265 1.12 0.20 23.45
C LYS A 265 0.86 -0.66 24.68
N ASN A 266 1.59 -0.37 25.76
CA ASN A 266 1.03 -0.43 27.11
C ASN A 266 -0.12 0.61 27.23
N PHE A 267 -1.23 0.37 26.53
CA PHE A 267 -2.47 1.14 26.61
C PHE A 267 -3.27 0.67 27.84
N ASN A 268 -2.59 0.73 28.98
CA ASN A 268 -3.13 1.18 30.26
C ASN A 268 -2.19 2.30 30.76
N GLN A 269 -1.91 3.24 29.87
CA GLN A 269 -1.47 4.58 30.25
C GLN A 269 -2.57 5.54 29.83
N GLU A 270 -3.62 5.58 30.65
CA GLU A 270 -4.05 6.90 31.13
C GLU A 270 -2.78 7.72 31.37
N ASN A 271 -2.70 8.91 30.75
CA ASN A 271 -1.73 9.98 30.99
C ASN A 271 -0.94 9.85 32.30
N THR A 272 0.04 8.97 32.29
CA THR A 272 1.06 8.85 33.29
C THR A 272 2.32 9.01 32.47
N ARG A 273 2.64 10.29 32.20
CA ARG A 273 4.04 10.71 32.12
C ARG A 273 4.70 9.96 33.28
N LYS A 274 5.42 8.88 33.00
CA LYS A 274 6.32 8.32 34.00
C LYS A 274 7.31 9.44 34.18
N GLU A 275 7.12 10.24 35.22
CA GLU A 275 8.08 11.27 35.58
C GLU A 275 9.44 10.58 35.57
N LEU A 276 10.30 11.03 34.65
CA LEU A 276 11.68 10.60 34.64
C LEU A 276 12.21 10.73 36.06
N VAL A 277 12.88 9.68 36.54
CA VAL A 277 13.59 9.74 37.82
C VAL A 277 14.50 10.97 37.79
N GLU A 278 14.64 11.68 38.91
CA GLU A 278 15.35 12.96 38.99
C GLU A 278 16.74 12.90 38.33
N ASP A 279 17.46 11.79 38.49
CA ASP A 279 18.75 11.51 37.85
C ASP A 279 18.68 11.46 36.31
N GLN A 280 17.61 10.89 35.75
CA GLN A 280 17.40 10.82 34.30
C GLN A 280 17.08 12.20 33.73
N GLN A 281 16.29 13.02 34.44
CA GLN A 281 16.05 14.41 34.05
C GLN A 281 17.32 15.24 34.07
N LEU A 282 18.16 15.07 35.09
CA LEU A 282 19.46 15.72 35.20
C LEU A 282 20.38 15.30 34.05
N ARG A 283 20.42 14.00 33.72
CA ARG A 283 21.19 13.48 32.60
C ARG A 283 20.71 14.04 31.26
N LEU A 284 19.40 14.05 31.01
CA LEU A 284 18.78 14.61 29.80
C LEU A 284 19.13 16.09 29.64
N LYS A 285 18.93 16.91 30.67
CA LYS A 285 19.27 18.35 30.67
C LYS A 285 20.76 18.58 30.46
N SER A 286 21.62 17.76 31.08
CA SER A 286 23.07 17.85 30.93
C SER A 286 23.51 17.56 29.50
N LEU A 287 23.03 16.46 28.91
CA LEU A 287 23.29 16.09 27.51
C LEU A 287 22.79 17.17 26.55
N TYR A 288 21.56 17.64 26.72
CA TYR A 288 21.01 18.70 25.89
C TYR A 288 21.88 19.96 25.94
N ARG A 289 22.28 20.42 27.13
CA ARG A 289 23.18 21.59 27.27
C ARG A 289 24.53 21.39 26.58
N LYS A 290 25.11 20.19 26.67
CA LYS A 290 26.38 19.86 25.99
C LYS A 290 26.25 19.93 24.47
N ILE A 291 25.11 19.48 23.94
CA ILE A 291 24.78 19.56 22.52
C ILE A 291 24.56 21.00 22.10
N VAL A 292 23.67 21.73 22.80
CA VAL A 292 23.34 23.13 22.50
C VAL A 292 24.59 24.00 22.43
N ARG A 293 25.51 23.88 23.39
CA ARG A 293 26.75 24.67 23.37
C ARG A 293 27.62 24.46 22.13
N ARG A 294 27.45 23.35 21.42
CA ARG A 294 28.22 23.02 20.22
C ARG A 294 27.51 23.38 18.94
N ILE A 295 26.20 23.19 18.90
CA ILE A 295 25.43 23.25 17.66
C ILE A 295 24.29 24.27 17.65
N HIS A 296 24.22 25.14 18.66
CA HIS A 296 23.21 26.19 18.67
C HIS A 296 23.48 27.16 17.50
N PRO A 297 22.44 27.58 16.75
CA PRO A 297 22.60 28.52 15.63
C PRO A 297 23.39 29.78 15.98
N ASP A 298 23.21 30.32 17.19
CA ASP A 298 23.90 31.53 17.66
C ASP A 298 25.42 31.36 17.87
N ASN A 299 25.91 30.12 17.96
CA ASN A 299 27.34 29.86 18.19
C ASN A 299 28.16 29.81 16.90
N PHE A 300 27.50 29.86 15.74
CA PHE A 300 28.17 29.75 14.45
C PHE A 300 28.45 31.12 13.84
N GLU A 301 29.73 31.38 13.55
CA GLU A 301 30.16 32.57 12.82
C GLU A 301 29.81 32.46 11.32
N SER A 302 29.92 33.58 10.59
CA SER A 302 29.55 33.66 9.16
C SER A 302 30.33 32.70 8.25
N ASP A 303 31.48 32.20 8.70
CA ASP A 303 32.51 31.61 7.85
C ASP A 303 32.39 30.09 7.67
N GLU A 304 31.44 29.42 8.32
CA GLU A 304 31.23 27.98 8.09
C GLU A 304 30.61 27.67 6.72
N THR A 305 30.98 26.50 6.17
CA THR A 305 30.45 26.06 4.87
C THR A 305 28.92 25.92 4.90
N PRO A 306 28.22 26.29 3.81
CA PRO A 306 26.75 26.18 3.74
C PRO A 306 26.24 24.75 3.99
N GLN A 307 27.03 23.74 3.61
CA GLN A 307 26.71 22.34 3.82
C GLN A 307 26.72 21.98 5.31
N LEU A 308 27.69 22.48 6.06
CA LEU A 308 27.79 22.24 7.49
C LEU A 308 26.66 22.95 8.25
N LYS A 309 26.33 24.20 7.89
CA LYS A 309 25.18 24.93 8.45
C LYS A 309 23.86 24.19 8.24
N SER A 310 23.60 23.75 7.00
CA SER A 310 22.39 22.95 6.70
C SER A 310 22.33 21.65 7.49
N TRP A 311 23.47 21.02 7.77
CA TRP A 311 23.52 19.82 8.58
C TRP A 311 23.27 20.12 10.07
N PHE A 312 23.82 21.21 10.60
CA PHE A 312 23.54 21.66 11.96
C PHE A 312 22.07 21.98 12.17
N ASP A 313 21.41 22.65 11.22
CA ASP A 313 19.97 22.94 11.30
C ASP A 313 19.14 21.65 11.41
N GLN A 314 19.48 20.62 10.61
CA GLN A 314 18.80 19.33 10.64
C GLN A 314 19.03 18.56 11.95
N ILE A 315 20.28 18.54 12.43
CA ILE A 315 20.62 17.92 13.72
C ILE A 315 19.94 18.67 14.86
N TRP A 316 19.92 20.01 14.81
CA TRP A 316 19.30 20.84 15.84
C TRP A 316 17.80 20.55 15.98
N GLN A 317 17.07 20.40 14.87
CA GLN A 317 15.67 19.98 14.90
C GLN A 317 15.50 18.59 15.53
N SER A 318 16.37 17.64 15.18
CA SER A 318 16.36 16.29 15.75
C SER A 318 16.63 16.30 17.25
N VAL A 319 17.60 17.10 17.70
CA VAL A 319 17.98 17.28 19.11
C VAL A 319 16.82 17.90 19.89
N SER A 320 16.19 18.94 19.34
CA SER A 320 15.02 19.57 19.96
C SER A 320 13.88 18.55 20.10
N LYS A 321 13.57 17.80 19.04
CA LYS A 321 12.53 16.77 19.06
C LYS A 321 12.82 15.67 20.11
N ALA A 322 14.06 15.16 20.16
CA ALA A 322 14.47 14.14 21.12
C ALA A 322 14.41 14.64 22.57
N TYR A 323 14.82 15.89 22.82
CA TYR A 323 14.75 16.49 24.15
C TYR A 323 13.30 16.67 24.64
N HIS A 324 12.40 17.19 23.79
CA HIS A 324 10.98 17.35 24.15
C HIS A 324 10.26 16.01 24.28
N GLY A 325 10.71 14.97 23.56
CA GLY A 325 10.24 13.60 23.70
C GLY A 325 10.85 12.84 24.88
N GLU A 326 11.74 13.47 25.67
CA GLU A 326 12.43 12.87 26.82
C GLU A 326 13.25 11.61 26.47
N ASP A 327 13.70 11.50 25.21
CA ASP A 327 14.44 10.33 24.70
C ASP A 327 15.95 10.51 24.88
N ILE A 328 16.46 10.02 26.01
CA ILE A 328 17.88 10.12 26.39
C ILE A 328 18.79 9.38 25.42
N ASP A 329 18.35 8.22 24.92
CA ASP A 329 19.19 7.36 24.09
C ASP A 329 19.39 7.97 22.70
N VAL A 330 18.32 8.51 22.10
CA VAL A 330 18.41 9.27 20.85
C VAL A 330 19.28 10.51 21.04
N LEU A 331 19.10 11.25 22.15
CA LEU A 331 19.89 12.44 22.44
C LEU A 331 21.39 12.12 22.61
N GLN A 332 21.72 11.01 23.27
CA GLN A 332 23.10 10.52 23.40
C GLN A 332 23.69 10.10 22.04
N GLY A 333 22.91 9.43 21.18
CA GLY A 333 23.31 9.09 19.82
C GLY A 333 23.64 10.32 18.98
N LEU A 334 22.79 11.36 19.07
CA LEU A 334 23.01 12.65 18.40
C LEU A 334 24.25 13.36 18.93
N TYR A 335 24.47 13.38 20.25
CA TYR A 335 25.69 13.94 20.85
C TYR A 335 26.96 13.27 20.30
N ASN A 336 26.96 11.93 20.26
CA ASN A 336 28.09 11.17 19.75
C ASN A 336 28.35 11.48 18.26
N LYS A 337 27.29 11.57 17.45
CA LYS A 337 27.38 11.95 16.03
C LYS A 337 28.01 13.34 15.85
N ILE A 338 27.60 14.31 16.67
CA ILE A 338 28.14 15.69 16.68
C ILE A 338 29.64 15.69 17.00
N ILE A 339 30.06 14.99 18.06
CA ILE A 339 31.47 14.96 18.46
C ILE A 339 32.34 14.31 17.37
N VAL A 340 31.84 13.25 16.72
CA VAL A 340 32.56 12.61 15.61
C VAL A 340 32.70 13.56 14.42
N VAL A 341 31.66 14.34 14.10
CA VAL A 341 31.67 15.30 12.99
C VAL A 341 32.56 16.51 13.25
N LEU A 342 32.57 17.02 14.48
CA LEU A 342 33.40 18.17 14.89
C LEU A 342 34.87 17.81 15.14
N GLU A 343 35.24 16.53 15.02
CA GLU A 343 36.58 16.02 15.33
C GLU A 343 37.05 16.28 16.79
N GLU A 344 36.12 16.56 17.71
CA GLU A 344 36.38 16.87 19.12
C GLU A 344 36.59 15.61 19.98
N HIS A 345 37.37 14.66 19.49
CA HIS A 345 37.45 13.30 20.04
C HIS A 345 38.10 13.21 21.44
N LYS A 346 38.74 14.28 21.92
CA LYS A 346 39.41 14.30 23.22
C LYS A 346 38.44 14.08 24.39
N GLU A 347 37.17 14.43 24.21
CA GLU A 347 36.16 14.34 25.25
C GLU A 347 35.48 12.96 25.36
N LEU A 348 35.65 12.09 24.37
CA LEU A 348 35.05 10.77 24.38
C LEU A 348 36.00 9.71 24.93
N SER A 349 35.46 8.87 25.80
CA SER A 349 36.03 7.57 26.15
C SER A 349 35.98 6.61 24.96
N ILE A 350 36.84 5.59 24.97
CA ILE A 350 36.88 4.58 23.91
C ILE A 350 35.54 3.86 23.78
N SER A 351 34.90 3.54 24.90
CA SER A 351 33.57 2.91 24.91
C SER A 351 32.49 3.79 24.27
N GLU A 352 32.55 5.11 24.45
CA GLU A 352 31.61 6.03 23.80
C GLU A 352 31.84 6.10 22.29
N ILE A 353 33.09 6.03 21.83
CA ILE A 353 33.41 6.03 20.39
C ILE A 353 32.92 4.73 19.73
N TYR A 354 33.14 3.56 20.36
CA TYR A 354 32.59 2.30 19.85
C TYR A 354 31.06 2.31 19.85
N SER A 355 30.43 2.81 20.92
CA SER A 355 28.98 2.96 20.97
C SER A 355 28.47 3.90 19.87
N ALA A 356 29.21 4.97 19.55
CA ALA A 356 28.91 5.85 18.43
C ALA A 356 29.00 5.11 17.08
N ALA A 357 30.08 4.35 16.86
CA ALA A 357 30.27 3.55 15.65
C ALA A 357 29.15 2.52 15.46
N ASP A 358 28.77 1.80 16.52
CA ASP A 358 27.67 0.83 16.49
C ASP A 358 26.32 1.49 16.20
N SER A 359 26.08 2.68 16.76
CA SER A 359 24.87 3.47 16.50
C SER A 359 24.80 3.91 15.04
N LEU A 360 25.89 4.44 14.49
CA LEU A 360 25.99 4.84 13.08
C LEU A 360 25.84 3.62 12.14
N GLU A 361 26.38 2.46 12.50
CA GLU A 361 26.18 1.24 11.71
C GLU A 361 24.70 0.83 11.67
N LYS A 362 24.00 0.90 12.80
CA LYS A 362 22.55 0.61 12.87
C LYS A 362 21.75 1.60 12.03
N GLU A 363 22.04 2.90 12.17
CA GLU A 363 21.41 3.96 11.36
C GLU A 363 21.64 3.72 9.87
N TYR A 364 22.87 3.41 9.47
CA TYR A 364 23.20 3.06 8.09
C TYR A 364 22.39 1.86 7.59
N LYS A 365 22.28 0.78 8.37
CA LYS A 365 21.49 -0.41 7.99
C LYS A 365 20.02 -0.06 7.78
N GLN A 366 19.44 0.76 8.65
CA GLN A 366 18.06 1.25 8.50
C GLN A 366 17.90 2.11 7.24
N LEU A 367 18.82 3.05 7.01
CA LEU A 367 18.84 3.88 5.80
C LEU A 367 19.02 3.06 4.52
N VAL A 368 19.78 1.97 4.55
CA VAL A 368 19.90 1.06 3.39
C VAL A 368 18.57 0.41 3.06
N VAL A 369 17.77 0.01 4.05
CA VAL A 369 16.44 -0.58 3.82
C VAL A 369 15.52 0.44 3.18
N SER A 370 15.41 1.65 3.72
CA SER A 370 14.57 2.70 3.12
C SER A 370 15.06 3.11 1.73
N HIS A 371 16.38 3.18 1.54
CA HIS A 371 17.00 3.53 0.26
C HIS A 371 16.82 2.45 -0.82
N LYS A 372 16.68 1.17 -0.47
CA LYS A 372 16.32 0.13 -1.45
C LYS A 372 14.96 0.40 -2.08
N ASN A 373 13.96 0.72 -1.26
CA ASN A 373 12.61 1.02 -1.75
C ASN A 373 12.59 2.25 -2.68
N LEU A 374 13.45 3.23 -2.42
CA LEU A 374 13.59 4.41 -3.30
C LEU A 374 14.19 4.05 -4.67
N LYS A 375 15.12 3.08 -4.74
CA LYS A 375 15.74 2.66 -6.00
C LYS A 375 14.77 1.96 -6.95
N ASP A 376 13.74 1.32 -6.41
CA ASP A 376 12.71 0.65 -7.21
C ASP A 376 11.71 1.65 -7.82
N ASN A 377 11.72 2.90 -7.34
CA ASN A 377 10.89 3.95 -7.91
C ASN A 377 11.33 4.28 -9.35
N PRO A 378 10.41 4.41 -10.32
CA PRO A 378 10.74 4.75 -11.70
C PRO A 378 11.41 6.12 -11.87
N ALA A 379 11.24 7.02 -10.90
CA ALA A 379 11.92 8.31 -10.88
C ALA A 379 13.40 8.19 -10.46
N TRP A 380 13.87 7.05 -9.96
CA TRP A 380 15.24 6.93 -9.47
C TRP A 380 16.26 7.24 -10.56
N ASN A 381 17.21 8.15 -10.26
CA ASN A 381 18.23 8.62 -11.20
C ASN A 381 17.67 9.25 -12.49
N PHE A 382 16.41 9.72 -12.49
CA PHE A 382 15.74 10.24 -13.68
C PHE A 382 16.49 11.40 -14.35
N SER A 383 17.09 12.31 -13.56
CA SER A 383 17.90 13.44 -14.08
C SER A 383 19.14 13.00 -14.88
N SER A 384 19.63 11.79 -14.63
CA SER A 384 20.86 11.27 -15.24
C SER A 384 20.62 10.38 -16.47
N LEU A 385 19.36 10.13 -16.82
CA LEU A 385 19.01 9.31 -17.96
C LEU A 385 19.31 10.02 -19.27
N LYS A 386 20.02 9.34 -20.17
CA LYS A 386 20.26 9.82 -21.54
C LYS A 386 19.10 9.55 -22.49
N ASP A 387 18.27 8.55 -22.17
CA ASP A 387 17.15 8.11 -22.99
C ASP A 387 15.95 7.74 -22.11
N TYR A 388 14.82 8.37 -22.40
CA TYR A 388 13.56 8.18 -21.68
C TYR A 388 12.65 7.12 -22.30
N ARG A 389 13.01 6.52 -23.45
CA ARG A 389 12.14 5.56 -24.17
C ARG A 389 11.72 4.36 -23.34
N LYS A 390 12.62 3.81 -22.51
CA LYS A 390 12.32 2.64 -21.66
C LYS A 390 11.29 2.99 -20.58
N ILE A 391 11.48 4.12 -19.90
CA ILE A 391 10.55 4.60 -18.87
C ILE A 391 9.23 4.99 -19.50
N HIS A 392 9.26 5.68 -20.65
CA HIS A 392 8.07 5.99 -21.43
C HIS A 392 7.28 4.72 -21.74
N LYS A 393 7.92 3.68 -22.30
CA LYS A 393 7.22 2.42 -22.62
C LYS A 393 6.63 1.76 -21.37
N LYS A 394 7.35 1.74 -20.25
CA LYS A 394 6.87 1.13 -18.99
C LYS A 394 5.69 1.92 -18.40
N ALA A 395 5.78 3.25 -18.39
CA ALA A 395 4.75 4.13 -17.85
C ALA A 395 3.51 4.19 -18.75
N PHE A 396 3.68 4.17 -20.09
CA PHE A 396 2.62 4.34 -21.08
C PHE A 396 1.78 3.07 -21.28
N LYS A 397 2.41 1.89 -21.22
CA LYS A 397 1.75 0.59 -21.46
C LYS A 397 0.40 0.42 -20.73
N PRO A 398 0.29 0.62 -19.39
CA PRO A 398 -0.98 0.40 -18.69
C PRO A 398 -2.09 1.34 -19.15
N TYR A 399 -1.77 2.60 -19.47
CA TYR A 399 -2.76 3.55 -19.98
C TYR A 399 -3.17 3.23 -21.42
N ALA A 400 -2.25 2.76 -22.26
CA ALA A 400 -2.56 2.33 -23.62
C ALA A 400 -3.49 1.12 -23.62
N GLU A 401 -3.24 0.14 -22.74
CA GLU A 401 -4.08 -1.04 -22.57
C GLU A 401 -5.47 -0.64 -22.04
N GLN A 402 -5.53 0.22 -21.04
CA GLN A 402 -6.79 0.75 -20.51
C GLN A 402 -7.59 1.51 -21.56
N LYS A 403 -6.93 2.38 -22.34
CA LYS A 403 -7.55 3.11 -23.44
C LYS A 403 -8.16 2.15 -24.46
N GLN A 404 -7.40 1.13 -24.88
CA GLN A 404 -7.86 0.16 -25.86
C GLN A 404 -9.08 -0.61 -25.34
N PHE A 405 -9.04 -1.04 -24.08
CA PHE A 405 -10.16 -1.74 -23.44
C PHE A 405 -11.44 -0.90 -23.45
N ILE A 406 -11.37 0.37 -23.04
CA ILE A 406 -12.53 1.25 -23.03
C ILE A 406 -13.04 1.53 -24.45
N LEU A 407 -12.14 1.68 -25.43
CA LEU A 407 -12.52 1.84 -26.84
C LEU A 407 -13.28 0.63 -27.35
N ASP A 408 -12.78 -0.58 -27.10
CA ASP A 408 -13.43 -1.83 -27.54
C ASP A 408 -14.83 -1.96 -26.92
N ASP A 409 -14.98 -1.65 -25.62
CA ASP A 409 -16.28 -1.66 -24.92
C ASP A 409 -17.25 -0.59 -25.45
N LEU A 410 -16.75 0.63 -25.69
CA LEU A 410 -17.52 1.71 -26.29
C LEU A 410 -18.01 1.34 -27.69
N ASP A 411 -17.15 0.77 -28.53
CA ASP A 411 -17.48 0.38 -29.90
C ASP A 411 -18.46 -0.79 -29.93
N ASN A 412 -18.31 -1.76 -29.03
CA ASN A 412 -19.28 -2.84 -28.83
C ASN A 412 -20.66 -2.29 -28.46
N LEU A 413 -20.71 -1.31 -27.54
CA LEU A 413 -21.95 -0.72 -27.08
C LEU A 413 -22.62 0.15 -28.14
N LYS A 414 -21.84 0.97 -28.86
CA LYS A 414 -22.32 1.75 -30.02
C LYS A 414 -22.86 0.83 -31.11
N SER A 415 -22.15 -0.25 -31.43
CA SER A 415 -22.60 -1.23 -32.43
C SER A 415 -23.95 -1.85 -32.04
N ARG A 416 -24.13 -2.24 -30.78
CA ARG A 416 -25.42 -2.72 -30.27
C ARG A 416 -26.52 -1.68 -30.41
N HIS A 417 -26.23 -0.42 -30.08
CA HIS A 417 -27.18 0.67 -30.23
C HIS A 417 -27.59 0.88 -31.70
N THR A 418 -26.63 0.93 -32.63
CA THR A 418 -26.92 1.09 -34.06
C THR A 418 -27.76 -0.06 -34.62
N GLU A 419 -27.56 -1.29 -34.15
CA GLU A 419 -28.38 -2.43 -34.57
C GLU A 419 -29.81 -2.33 -34.02
N ILE A 420 -29.98 -1.91 -32.77
CA ILE A 420 -31.31 -1.67 -32.18
C ILE A 420 -32.05 -0.59 -32.99
N GLU A 421 -31.38 0.52 -33.30
CA GLU A 421 -31.92 1.61 -34.09
C GLU A 421 -32.31 1.16 -35.51
N ARG A 422 -31.43 0.41 -36.19
CA ARG A 422 -31.71 -0.16 -37.52
C ARG A 422 -32.96 -1.02 -37.50
N ILE A 423 -33.09 -1.92 -36.52
CA ILE A 423 -34.27 -2.77 -36.37
C ILE A 423 -35.51 -1.94 -36.04
N ALA A 424 -35.39 -0.92 -35.18
CA ALA A 424 -36.47 -0.01 -34.82
C ALA A 424 -37.03 0.73 -36.04
N LEU A 425 -36.16 1.23 -36.92
CA LEU A 425 -36.57 1.88 -38.17
C LEU A 425 -37.28 0.92 -39.11
N LEU A 426 -36.81 -0.32 -39.24
CA LEU A 426 -37.47 -1.35 -40.06
C LEU A 426 -38.85 -1.74 -39.51
N LEU A 427 -39.03 -1.72 -38.18
CA LEU A 427 -40.33 -1.93 -37.55
C LEU A 427 -41.27 -0.76 -37.79
N LYS A 428 -40.78 0.48 -37.63
CA LYS A 428 -41.57 1.70 -37.90
C LYS A 428 -42.02 1.77 -39.36
N ALA A 429 -41.17 1.32 -40.29
CA ALA A 429 -41.50 1.20 -41.71
C ALA A 429 -42.43 0.01 -42.04
N GLY A 430 -42.78 -0.83 -41.05
CA GLY A 430 -43.61 -2.03 -41.26
C GLY A 430 -42.94 -3.14 -42.08
N THR A 431 -41.63 -3.04 -42.33
CA THR A 431 -40.85 -4.00 -43.13
C THR A 431 -40.63 -5.31 -42.38
N ILE A 432 -40.57 -5.27 -41.06
CA ILE A 432 -40.43 -6.43 -40.18
C ILE A 432 -41.59 -6.43 -39.18
N ARG A 433 -42.06 -7.62 -38.80
CA ARG A 433 -42.97 -7.81 -37.66
C ARG A 433 -42.30 -8.70 -36.63
N ILE A 434 -42.12 -8.19 -35.41
CA ILE A 434 -41.68 -9.03 -34.29
C ILE A 434 -42.84 -9.95 -33.92
N LYS A 435 -42.65 -11.27 -34.05
CA LYS A 435 -43.60 -12.23 -33.50
C LYS A 435 -43.55 -12.12 -31.98
N SER A 436 -44.65 -11.74 -31.34
CA SER A 436 -44.74 -11.74 -29.88
C SER A 436 -44.40 -13.13 -29.37
N SER A 437 -43.45 -13.22 -28.44
CA SER A 437 -42.99 -14.48 -27.83
C SER A 437 -44.01 -15.04 -26.82
N SER A 438 -45.31 -14.87 -27.07
CA SER A 438 -46.39 -15.26 -26.17
C SER A 438 -47.05 -16.57 -26.57
N SER A 439 -46.32 -17.70 -26.58
CA SER A 439 -46.92 -19.02 -26.29
C SER A 439 -45.88 -20.14 -26.14
N ASN A 440 -45.19 -20.20 -25.01
CA ASN A 440 -44.65 -21.46 -24.51
C ASN A 440 -45.04 -21.66 -23.04
N ARG A 441 -46.35 -21.52 -22.75
CA ARG A 441 -46.96 -22.07 -21.54
C ARG A 441 -47.01 -23.59 -21.70
N ARG A 442 -45.89 -24.26 -21.40
CA ARG A 442 -45.82 -25.72 -21.22
C ARG A 442 -46.89 -26.12 -20.18
N LYS A 443 -47.92 -26.83 -20.62
CA LYS A 443 -48.83 -27.59 -19.77
C LYS A 443 -47.99 -28.58 -18.95
N LYS A 444 -47.70 -28.28 -17.69
CA LYS A 444 -47.32 -29.30 -16.70
C LYS A 444 -48.54 -30.19 -16.51
N ARG A 445 -48.52 -31.36 -17.16
CA ARG A 445 -49.45 -32.46 -16.88
C ARG A 445 -49.19 -32.91 -15.45
N SER A 446 -50.19 -32.70 -14.59
CA SER A 446 -50.38 -33.48 -13.37
C SER A 446 -50.34 -34.97 -13.74
N ARG A 447 -49.45 -35.73 -13.09
CA ARG A 447 -49.59 -37.17 -12.94
C ARG A 447 -49.74 -37.42 -11.44
N TYR A 448 -50.93 -37.90 -11.12
CA TYR A 448 -51.24 -38.70 -9.94
C TYR A 448 -50.32 -39.92 -9.85
#